data_AF-A0A2S0VMV0-F1
#
_entry.id   AF-A0A2S0VMV0-F1
#
_cell.length_a   1.000
_cell.length_b   1.000
_cell.length_c   1.000
_cell.angle_alpha   90.00
_cell.angle_beta   90.00
_cell.angle_gamma   90.00
#
_symmetry.space_group_name_H-M   'P 1'
#
loop_
_entity.id
_entity.type
_entity.pdbx_description
1 polymer ?
#
loop_
_entity_poly.entity_id
_entity_poly.type
_entity_poly.pdbx_seq_one_letter_code
_entity_poly.pdbx_strand_id
1 'polypeptide(L)'
;MNKDFKNCLGINIMQFKINKPSITLLSIFTLAAIGYHLTTFTNVSDTDNSNKSKTHSTTDSEINAMLGGNGKVENSVQEHLTSPKDDQSPKNQIDYHALLLTQSIDNLSRDQLTKALETNPEQLIEYLKADPNLNFLNTRLLLDVVYRFSDQYRTEVAFEMMHASFPTVRSAGYRLLANASSEDLTHRDYHLDLIIDASFTETEPNVIADLLTIFSETRLNDKQQQNVESRLATLVDNQDSEIRVNALSALVKISNIETVAPIISGYLNNRETTPSLTVISALFEVEKPTAELLNQVRSVVDNKSFSEDIRQEAQAVLRNWM
;
A
#
# COMPACT_ATOMS: atom_id res chain seq x y z
N MET A 1 0.49 -12.55 -46.83
CA MET A 1 1.37 -11.58 -47.51
C MET A 1 0.58 -10.29 -47.67
N ASN A 2 0.72 -9.34 -46.74
CA ASN A 2 0.18 -7.99 -46.91
C ASN A 2 0.99 -7.02 -46.04
N LYS A 3 1.81 -6.20 -46.70
CA LYS A 3 2.50 -5.03 -46.15
C LYS A 3 1.53 -3.88 -46.39
N ASP A 4 0.92 -3.31 -45.35
CA ASP A 4 0.32 -1.96 -45.37
C ASP A 4 -0.30 -1.60 -44.01
N PHE A 5 0.54 -1.40 -42.98
CA PHE A 5 0.09 -0.77 -41.73
C PHE A 5 1.15 0.16 -41.09
N LYS A 6 2.06 0.70 -41.91
CA LYS A 6 3.03 1.71 -41.51
C LYS A 6 2.86 2.94 -42.39
N ASN A 7 1.92 3.83 -42.06
CA ASN A 7 1.94 5.25 -42.42
C ASN A 7 0.69 5.98 -41.88
N CYS A 8 0.61 6.17 -40.56
CA CYS A 8 -0.22 7.21 -39.96
C CYS A 8 0.43 7.59 -38.62
N LEU A 9 1.38 8.53 -38.66
CA LEU A 9 1.72 9.52 -37.62
C LEU A 9 3.06 10.15 -38.03
N GLY A 10 2.97 11.28 -38.71
CA GLY A 10 4.13 12.13 -38.98
C GLY A 10 4.57 12.80 -37.68
N ILE A 11 5.57 12.23 -37.02
CA ILE A 11 6.30 12.88 -35.94
C ILE A 11 7.76 13.00 -36.38
N ASN A 12 8.19 14.24 -36.60
CA ASN A 12 9.57 14.62 -36.85
C ASN A 12 10.36 14.44 -35.54
N ILE A 13 11.22 13.43 -35.46
CA ILE A 13 12.15 13.26 -34.33
C ILE A 13 13.49 13.90 -34.72
N MET A 14 13.76 15.09 -34.18
CA MET A 14 15.12 15.66 -34.15
C MET A 14 16.02 14.71 -33.35
N GLN A 15 17.11 14.27 -33.97
CA GLN A 15 18.14 13.49 -33.30
C GLN A 15 18.93 14.36 -32.33
N PHE A 16 18.68 14.19 -31.03
CA PHE A 16 19.61 14.61 -29.99
C PHE A 16 20.63 13.50 -29.73
N LYS A 17 21.88 13.76 -30.13
CA LYS A 17 23.04 12.93 -29.87
C LYS A 17 23.56 13.24 -28.46
N ILE A 18 23.19 12.43 -27.46
CA ILE A 18 23.72 12.56 -26.09
C ILE A 18 24.85 11.53 -25.90
N ASN A 19 26.03 12.05 -25.58
CA ASN A 19 27.24 11.28 -25.23
C ASN A 19 27.01 10.52 -23.91
N LYS A 20 27.25 9.20 -23.91
CA LYS A 20 27.22 8.37 -22.70
C LYS A 20 28.49 8.54 -21.87
N PRO A 21 28.42 8.76 -20.55
CA PRO A 21 29.50 8.39 -19.65
C PRO A 21 29.33 6.93 -19.22
N SER A 22 30.43 6.16 -19.27
CA SER A 22 30.51 4.82 -18.67
C SER A 22 30.35 4.93 -17.16
N ILE A 23 29.26 4.36 -16.63
CA ILE A 23 29.10 4.08 -15.20
C ILE A 23 29.08 2.56 -15.05
N THR A 24 30.12 2.06 -14.39
CA THR A 24 30.28 0.66 -13.99
C THR A 24 29.22 0.35 -12.93
N LEU A 25 28.21 -0.45 -13.29
CA LEU A 25 27.14 -0.89 -12.39
C LEU A 25 27.66 -2.03 -11.52
N LEU A 26 27.87 -1.72 -10.23
CA LEU A 26 28.06 -2.70 -9.17
C LEU A 26 26.67 -3.27 -8.82
N SER A 27 26.44 -4.53 -9.16
CA SER A 27 25.21 -5.26 -8.87
C SER A 27 24.99 -5.39 -7.36
N ILE A 28 23.94 -4.77 -6.84
CA ILE A 28 23.41 -5.05 -5.50
C ILE A 28 22.23 -6.01 -5.68
N PHE A 29 22.40 -7.21 -5.15
CA PHE A 29 21.33 -8.19 -4.97
C PHE A 29 20.29 -7.63 -4.00
N THR A 30 19.01 -7.72 -4.36
CA THR A 30 17.92 -7.64 -3.38
C THR A 30 16.99 -8.84 -3.58
N LEU A 31 17.19 -9.84 -2.72
CA LEU A 31 16.14 -10.78 -2.33
C LEU A 31 14.98 -9.97 -1.74
N ALA A 32 13.77 -10.15 -2.27
CA ALA A 32 12.54 -9.84 -1.54
C ALA A 32 11.39 -10.76 -1.98
N ALA A 33 11.61 -12.06 -1.89
CA ALA A 33 10.53 -13.00 -1.58
C ALA A 33 10.33 -12.98 -0.06
N ILE A 34 9.61 -11.97 0.44
CA ILE A 34 8.94 -12.04 1.74
C ILE A 34 7.48 -11.69 1.46
N GLY A 35 6.72 -12.73 1.16
CA GLY A 35 5.28 -12.69 1.31
C GLY A 35 4.97 -12.35 2.76
N TYR A 36 4.52 -11.12 2.99
CA TYR A 36 3.91 -10.76 4.26
C TYR A 36 2.46 -11.23 4.21
N HIS A 37 2.20 -12.38 4.83
CA HIS A 37 0.87 -12.78 5.26
C HIS A 37 0.29 -11.73 6.21
N LEU A 38 -0.68 -10.97 5.73
CA LEU A 38 -1.64 -10.22 6.54
C LEU A 38 -3.01 -10.89 6.38
N THR A 39 -3.08 -12.19 6.71
CA THR A 39 -4.34 -12.91 6.85
C THR A 39 -4.29 -13.82 8.08
N THR A 40 -4.85 -13.31 9.20
CA THR A 40 -5.66 -14.01 10.20
C THR A 40 -5.74 -13.18 11.50
N PHE A 41 -6.64 -12.20 11.55
CA PHE A 41 -7.30 -11.86 12.81
C PHE A 41 -8.59 -12.68 12.86
N THR A 42 -8.53 -13.84 13.51
CA THR A 42 -9.73 -14.57 13.91
C THR A 42 -10.41 -13.85 15.06
N ASN A 43 -11.70 -13.58 14.87
CA ASN A 43 -12.66 -13.15 15.87
C ASN A 43 -12.43 -13.80 17.25
N VAL A 44 -12.11 -13.00 18.25
CA VAL A 44 -12.42 -13.31 19.64
C VAL A 44 -13.85 -12.81 19.87
N SER A 45 -14.78 -13.76 19.95
CA SER A 45 -16.14 -13.54 20.38
C SER A 45 -16.16 -13.27 21.88
N ASP A 46 -16.29 -11.99 22.28
CA ASP A 46 -16.76 -11.66 23.62
C ASP A 46 -18.28 -11.84 23.66
N THR A 47 -18.70 -12.88 24.37
CA THR A 47 -20.06 -13.06 24.84
C THR A 47 -20.17 -12.42 26.23
N ASP A 48 -21.35 -11.86 26.47
CA ASP A 48 -21.92 -11.52 27.78
C ASP A 48 -21.35 -10.30 28.52
N ASN A 49 -21.99 -9.14 28.30
CA ASN A 49 -22.65 -8.50 29.44
C ASN A 49 -23.83 -7.61 29.01
N SER A 50 -25.04 -8.18 29.03
CA SER A 50 -26.26 -7.40 29.12
C SER A 50 -26.41 -6.90 30.56
N ASN A 51 -26.48 -5.60 30.77
CA ASN A 51 -27.40 -5.08 31.78
C ASN A 51 -27.79 -3.62 31.53
N LYS A 52 -29.08 -3.48 31.19
CA LYS A 52 -30.01 -2.39 31.49
C LYS A 52 -29.42 -1.18 32.22
N SER A 53 -29.62 0.00 31.64
CA SER A 53 -30.18 1.10 32.41
C SER A 53 -31.15 1.92 31.57
N LYS A 54 -32.34 2.13 32.15
CA LYS A 54 -33.47 2.84 31.62
C LYS A 54 -33.25 4.35 31.75
N THR A 55 -33.80 5.07 30.79
CA THR A 55 -34.35 6.43 30.90
C THR A 55 -35.08 6.68 32.23
N HIS A 56 -34.80 7.81 32.92
CA HIS A 56 -35.77 8.91 33.12
C HIS A 56 -35.17 10.07 33.91
N SER A 57 -35.82 11.22 33.74
CA SER A 57 -35.45 12.57 34.10
C SER A 57 -36.10 13.06 35.42
N THR A 58 -35.50 14.13 35.95
CA THR A 58 -36.07 15.30 36.67
C THR A 58 -36.71 15.21 38.06
N THR A 59 -36.32 16.25 38.83
CA THR A 59 -37.02 17.08 39.85
C THR A 59 -37.20 16.62 41.31
N ASP A 60 -36.60 17.46 42.17
CA ASP A 60 -37.14 18.19 43.33
C ASP A 60 -37.51 17.55 44.67
N SER A 61 -37.14 18.33 45.70
CA SER A 61 -37.70 18.46 47.05
C SER A 61 -37.25 17.44 48.12
N GLU A 62 -36.41 17.81 49.10
CA GLU A 62 -36.65 18.60 50.32
C GLU A 62 -37.18 17.79 51.53
N ILE A 63 -36.55 18.07 52.70
CA ILE A 63 -37.09 18.00 54.08
C ILE A 63 -36.74 16.78 54.99
N ASN A 64 -36.06 17.16 56.10
CA ASN A 64 -35.96 16.60 57.46
C ASN A 64 -35.09 15.36 57.74
N ALA A 65 -34.49 15.19 58.92
CA ALA A 65 -34.01 16.03 60.02
C ALA A 65 -33.41 15.08 61.09
N MET A 66 -32.47 15.60 61.88
CA MET A 66 -32.13 15.24 63.27
C MET A 66 -31.10 14.15 63.63
N LEU A 67 -30.38 14.51 64.70
CA LEU A 67 -29.39 13.81 65.54
C LEU A 67 -27.95 13.87 65.00
N GLY A 68 -26.99 14.59 65.60
CA GLY A 68 -26.91 15.29 66.88
C GLY A 68 -25.43 15.29 67.29
N GLY A 69 -24.92 16.37 67.90
CA GLY A 69 -23.58 16.33 68.48
C GLY A 69 -22.88 17.69 68.61
N ASN A 70 -23.15 18.36 69.72
CA ASN A 70 -22.40 19.51 70.22
C ASN A 70 -20.93 19.16 70.47
N GLY A 71 -20.02 20.08 70.11
CA GLY A 71 -18.61 20.02 70.48
C GLY A 71 -17.92 21.35 70.22
N LYS A 72 -18.16 22.31 71.12
CA LYS A 72 -17.50 23.62 71.17
C LYS A 72 -16.14 23.47 71.85
N VAL A 73 -15.04 23.73 71.16
CA VAL A 73 -13.74 24.07 71.76
C VAL A 73 -13.11 25.19 70.95
N GLU A 74 -13.08 26.38 71.55
CA GLU A 74 -12.18 27.47 71.19
C GLU A 74 -10.79 27.15 71.76
N ASN A 75 -9.73 27.30 70.95
CA ASN A 75 -8.57 28.12 71.35
C ASN A 75 -7.48 28.23 70.26
N SER A 76 -7.20 29.49 69.93
CA SER A 76 -5.89 30.14 69.75
C SER A 76 -4.82 29.56 68.80
N VAL A 77 -4.66 30.26 67.69
CA VAL A 77 -3.42 30.88 67.17
C VAL A 77 -2.11 30.08 67.28
N GLN A 78 -1.59 29.67 66.12
CA GLN A 78 -0.19 29.92 65.76
C GLN A 78 -0.03 30.00 64.24
N GLU A 79 0.34 31.19 63.77
CA GLU A 79 0.83 31.45 62.43
C GLU A 79 2.03 30.57 62.14
N HIS A 80 1.92 29.72 61.12
CA HIS A 80 3.09 29.20 60.42
C HIS A 80 2.89 29.48 58.94
N LEU A 81 3.44 30.62 58.49
CA LEU A 81 3.69 30.92 57.09
C LEU A 81 4.69 29.90 56.54
N THR A 82 4.20 28.75 56.10
CA THR A 82 4.89 27.96 55.08
C THR A 82 4.43 28.48 53.73
N SER A 83 5.30 29.27 53.08
CA SER A 83 5.14 29.57 51.65
C SER A 83 4.88 28.28 50.89
N PRO A 84 3.82 28.20 50.06
CA PRO A 84 3.74 27.12 49.08
C PRO A 84 4.93 27.33 48.14
N LYS A 85 5.89 26.42 48.17
CA LYS A 85 6.74 26.23 47.01
C LYS A 85 5.83 25.65 45.93
N ASP A 86 5.26 26.53 45.12
CA ASP A 86 4.74 26.18 43.80
C ASP A 86 5.94 25.72 42.96
N ASP A 87 6.30 24.46 43.13
CA ASP A 87 7.12 23.71 42.19
C ASP A 87 6.21 23.17 41.09
N GLN A 88 5.47 24.09 40.44
CA GLN A 88 4.82 23.81 39.17
C GLN A 88 5.80 24.23 38.07
N SER A 89 6.88 23.46 37.91
CA SER A 89 7.50 23.39 36.59
C SER A 89 6.38 23.02 35.63
N PRO A 90 6.04 23.87 34.64
CA PRO A 90 4.89 23.62 33.78
C PRO A 90 5.11 22.26 33.14
N LYS A 91 4.28 21.28 33.52
CA LYS A 91 4.23 20.00 32.81
C LYS A 91 3.91 20.39 31.39
N ASN A 92 4.90 20.27 30.52
CA ASN A 92 4.83 20.67 29.13
C ASN A 92 3.72 19.85 28.48
N GLN A 93 2.50 20.38 28.50
CA GLN A 93 1.31 19.66 28.05
C GLN A 93 1.39 19.61 26.53
N ILE A 94 1.50 18.41 25.98
CA ILE A 94 1.57 18.21 24.55
C ILE A 94 0.22 18.58 23.95
N ASP A 95 0.22 19.55 23.03
CA ASP A 95 -0.96 19.89 22.26
C ASP A 95 -1.13 18.90 21.10
N TYR A 96 -2.07 17.97 21.27
CA TYR A 96 -2.37 16.95 20.27
C TYR A 96 -3.20 17.47 19.08
N HIS A 97 -3.81 18.66 19.17
CA HIS A 97 -4.61 19.22 18.07
C HIS A 97 -3.77 19.72 16.89
N ALA A 98 -2.55 20.20 17.17
CA ALA A 98 -1.64 20.77 16.19
C ALA A 98 -0.26 20.10 16.19
N LEU A 99 -0.18 18.86 16.69
CA LEU A 99 1.10 18.20 16.92
C LEU A 99 1.88 17.98 15.62
N LEU A 100 1.22 17.48 14.57
CA LEU A 100 1.84 17.27 13.26
C LEU A 100 2.15 18.56 12.51
N LEU A 101 1.44 19.65 12.83
CA LEU A 101 1.70 20.96 12.24
C LEU A 101 2.92 21.64 12.87
N THR A 102 3.33 21.20 14.06
CA THR A 102 4.39 21.82 14.85
C THR A 102 5.63 20.95 15.03
N GLN A 103 5.53 19.63 14.81
CA GLN A 103 6.62 18.68 14.99
C GLN A 103 6.76 17.74 13.79
N SER A 104 8.02 17.45 13.40
CA SER A 104 8.30 16.39 12.43
C SER A 104 7.88 15.03 12.97
N ILE A 105 7.34 14.17 12.11
CA ILE A 105 7.00 12.77 12.42
C ILE A 105 8.21 12.00 12.98
N ASP A 106 9.44 12.35 12.59
CA ASP A 106 10.67 11.71 13.12
C ASP A 106 10.80 11.82 14.65
N ASN A 107 10.17 12.83 15.25
CA ASN A 107 10.24 13.11 16.69
C ASN A 107 9.01 12.60 17.46
N LEU A 108 8.06 11.96 16.77
CA LEU A 108 6.82 11.49 17.37
C LEU A 108 6.88 9.98 17.60
N SER A 109 6.54 9.56 18.82
CA SER A 109 6.23 8.15 19.07
C SER A 109 4.94 7.74 18.38
N ARG A 110 4.78 6.43 18.13
CA ARG A 110 3.51 5.85 17.65
C ARG A 110 2.31 6.28 18.50
N ASP A 111 2.46 6.30 19.82
CA ASP A 111 1.37 6.69 20.74
C ASP A 111 1.04 8.17 20.64
N GLN A 112 2.04 9.05 20.48
CA GLN A 112 1.79 10.48 20.26
C GLN A 112 1.09 10.72 18.92
N LEU A 113 1.55 10.05 17.87
CA LEU A 113 0.93 10.14 16.54
C LEU A 113 -0.50 9.62 16.57
N THR A 114 -0.75 8.48 17.21
CA THR A 114 -2.09 7.91 17.37
C THR A 114 -3.01 8.90 18.09
N LYS A 115 -2.59 9.42 19.25
CA LYS A 115 -3.40 10.41 20.00
C LYS A 115 -3.62 11.70 19.23
N ALA A 116 -2.63 12.17 18.48
CA ALA A 116 -2.79 13.35 17.63
C ALA A 116 -3.88 13.10 16.58
N LEU A 117 -3.80 12.00 15.83
CA LEU A 117 -4.77 11.68 14.79
C LEU A 117 -6.16 11.34 15.34
N GLU A 118 -6.25 10.73 16.52
CA GLU A 118 -7.53 10.54 17.23
C GLU A 118 -8.16 11.87 17.65
N THR A 119 -7.33 12.85 18.03
CA THR A 119 -7.77 14.17 18.49
C THR A 119 -8.16 15.09 17.32
N ASN A 120 -7.38 15.06 16.24
CA ASN A 120 -7.61 15.85 15.03
C ASN A 120 -7.06 15.08 13.82
N PRO A 121 -7.89 14.29 13.12
CA PRO A 121 -7.44 13.50 11.97
C PRO A 121 -7.00 14.37 10.78
N GLU A 122 -7.60 15.55 10.60
CA GLU A 122 -7.32 16.46 9.47
C GLU A 122 -5.88 16.96 9.43
N GLN A 123 -5.20 17.01 10.60
CA GLN A 123 -3.83 17.51 10.66
C GLN A 123 -2.85 16.67 9.83
N LEU A 124 -3.16 15.39 9.56
CA LEU A 124 -2.34 14.57 8.65
C LEU A 124 -2.49 14.99 7.20
N ILE A 125 -3.72 15.30 6.78
CA ILE A 125 -4.01 15.79 5.44
C ILE A 125 -3.31 17.13 5.23
N GLU A 126 -3.40 18.03 6.20
CA GLU A 126 -2.68 19.31 6.18
C GLU A 126 -1.16 19.10 6.16
N TYR A 127 -0.66 18.16 6.97
CA TYR A 127 0.75 17.81 7.00
C TYR A 127 1.23 17.29 5.64
N LEU A 128 0.49 16.37 5.00
CA LEU A 128 0.80 15.83 3.67
C LEU A 128 0.75 16.90 2.58
N LYS A 129 -0.22 17.84 2.65
CA LYS A 129 -0.33 18.99 1.73
C LYS A 129 0.85 19.95 1.84
N ALA A 130 1.47 20.04 3.00
CA ALA A 130 2.68 20.83 3.20
C ALA A 130 3.93 20.20 2.53
N ASP A 131 3.76 19.12 1.76
CA ASP A 131 4.78 18.32 1.06
C ASP A 131 5.93 17.89 1.97
N PRO A 132 5.65 17.07 3.00
CA PRO A 132 6.67 16.60 3.91
C PRO A 132 7.49 15.53 3.21
N ASN A 133 8.81 15.67 3.24
CA ASN A 133 9.75 14.66 2.74
C ASN A 133 9.69 13.40 3.63
N LEU A 134 8.64 12.59 3.47
CA LEU A 134 8.46 11.35 4.23
C LEU A 134 9.40 10.28 3.70
N ASN A 135 10.33 9.87 4.57
CA ASN A 135 11.16 8.69 4.32
C ASN A 135 10.33 7.40 4.49
N PHE A 136 10.89 6.28 4.06
CA PHE A 136 10.24 4.96 4.14
C PHE A 136 9.73 4.59 5.54
N LEU A 137 10.52 4.87 6.60
CA LEU A 137 10.16 4.54 7.98
C LEU A 137 8.97 5.36 8.45
N ASN A 138 8.95 6.65 8.14
CA ASN A 138 7.85 7.55 8.50
C ASN A 138 6.57 7.18 7.76
N THR A 139 6.67 6.86 6.46
CA THR A 139 5.52 6.38 5.69
C THR A 139 4.97 5.09 6.28
N ARG A 140 5.83 4.15 6.71
CA ARG A 140 5.41 2.90 7.35
C ARG A 140 4.71 3.14 8.68
N LEU A 141 5.26 4.02 9.53
CA LEU A 141 4.67 4.41 10.81
C LEU A 141 3.31 5.08 10.60
N LEU A 142 3.22 6.01 9.65
CA LEU A 142 1.99 6.71 9.29
C LEU A 142 0.91 5.72 8.85
N LEU A 143 1.23 4.82 7.92
CA LEU A 143 0.28 3.81 7.45
C LEU A 143 -0.24 2.95 8.60
N ASP A 144 0.65 2.45 9.47
CA ASP A 144 0.30 1.62 10.63
C ASP A 144 -0.70 2.31 11.59
N VAL A 145 -0.61 3.64 11.72
CA VAL A 145 -1.57 4.41 12.50
C VAL A 145 -2.85 4.66 11.70
N VAL A 146 -2.76 5.10 10.44
CA VAL A 146 -3.90 5.40 9.57
C VAL A 146 -4.81 4.18 9.36
N TYR A 147 -4.26 2.96 9.32
CA TYR A 147 -5.05 1.74 9.19
C TYR A 147 -6.06 1.51 10.34
N ARG A 148 -5.91 2.20 11.47
CA ARG A 148 -6.81 2.12 12.64
C ARG A 148 -8.05 3.02 12.53
N PHE A 149 -8.08 3.90 11.53
CA PHE A 149 -9.17 4.85 11.32
C PHE A 149 -10.18 4.31 10.29
N SER A 150 -11.31 5.01 10.17
CA SER A 150 -12.40 4.66 9.25
C SER A 150 -11.97 4.63 7.78
N ASP A 151 -12.65 3.83 6.96
CA ASP A 151 -12.47 3.77 5.50
C ASP A 151 -12.51 5.13 4.81
N GLN A 152 -13.43 6.01 5.22
CA GLN A 152 -13.52 7.37 4.69
C GLN A 152 -12.22 8.15 4.90
N TYR A 153 -11.75 8.22 6.14
CA TYR A 153 -10.49 8.89 6.45
C TYR A 153 -9.29 8.26 5.73
N ARG A 154 -9.22 6.92 5.66
CA ARG A 154 -8.16 6.23 4.90
C ARG A 154 -8.18 6.61 3.42
N THR A 155 -9.37 6.77 2.85
CA THR A 155 -9.57 7.19 1.46
C THR A 155 -9.09 8.63 1.24
N GLU A 156 -9.47 9.56 2.12
CA GLU A 156 -9.03 10.96 2.05
C GLU A 156 -7.50 11.08 2.14
N VAL A 157 -6.89 10.40 3.12
CA VAL A 157 -5.43 10.34 3.25
C VAL A 157 -4.79 9.72 2.01
N ALA A 158 -5.34 8.63 1.49
CA ALA A 158 -4.81 7.97 0.31
C ALA A 158 -4.82 8.88 -0.93
N PHE A 159 -5.88 9.68 -1.13
CA PHE A 159 -5.95 10.64 -2.21
C PHE A 159 -4.86 11.69 -2.12
N GLU A 160 -4.62 12.25 -0.93
CA GLU A 160 -3.55 13.24 -0.74
C GLU A 160 -2.17 12.59 -0.99
N MET A 161 -1.96 11.37 -0.49
CA MET A 161 -0.71 10.64 -0.70
C MET A 161 -0.46 10.31 -2.18
N MET A 162 -1.50 9.94 -2.94
CA MET A 162 -1.40 9.63 -4.38
C MET A 162 -0.96 10.83 -5.22
N HIS A 163 -1.21 12.05 -4.77
CA HIS A 163 -0.79 13.27 -5.46
C HIS A 163 0.55 13.84 -4.94
N ALA A 164 1.19 13.17 -3.97
CA ALA A 164 2.44 13.65 -3.39
C ALA A 164 3.61 13.64 -4.41
N SER A 165 4.54 14.58 -4.25
CA SER A 165 5.76 14.65 -5.06
C SER A 165 6.65 13.42 -4.88
N PHE A 166 6.61 12.80 -3.70
CA PHE A 166 7.48 11.69 -3.31
C PHE A 166 6.95 10.32 -3.76
N PRO A 167 7.73 9.53 -4.53
CA PRO A 167 7.29 8.23 -5.04
C PRO A 167 6.88 7.23 -3.95
N THR A 168 7.61 7.21 -2.83
CA THR A 168 7.30 6.34 -1.68
C THR A 168 5.95 6.68 -1.05
N VAL A 169 5.59 7.97 -1.01
CA VAL A 169 4.30 8.43 -0.48
C VAL A 169 3.18 8.08 -1.45
N ARG A 170 3.37 8.31 -2.76
CA ARG A 170 2.39 7.90 -3.78
C ARG A 170 2.11 6.41 -3.76
N SER A 171 3.17 5.60 -3.70
CA SER A 171 3.06 4.14 -3.60
C SER A 171 2.24 3.70 -2.38
N ALA A 172 2.51 4.32 -1.23
CA ALA A 172 1.73 4.10 -0.03
C ALA A 172 0.27 4.56 -0.16
N GLY A 173 0.02 5.68 -0.86
CA GLY A 173 -1.32 6.15 -1.20
C GLY A 173 -2.11 5.14 -2.03
N TYR A 174 -1.53 4.61 -3.12
CA TYR A 174 -2.18 3.58 -3.94
C TYR A 174 -2.51 2.31 -3.14
N ARG A 175 -1.56 1.84 -2.33
CA ARG A 175 -1.78 0.67 -1.45
C ARG A 175 -2.86 0.94 -0.42
N LEU A 176 -2.88 2.13 0.19
CA LEU A 176 -3.90 2.49 1.17
C LEU A 176 -5.27 2.56 0.49
N LEU A 177 -5.39 3.19 -0.68
CA LEU A 177 -6.65 3.30 -1.41
C LEU A 177 -7.20 1.91 -1.83
N ALA A 178 -6.32 1.01 -2.30
CA ALA A 178 -6.70 -0.36 -2.65
C ALA A 178 -7.24 -1.15 -1.45
N ASN A 179 -6.84 -0.80 -0.23
CA ASN A 179 -7.26 -1.45 1.01
C ASN A 179 -8.37 -0.71 1.78
N ALA A 180 -8.68 0.55 1.43
CA ALA A 180 -9.65 1.39 2.14
C ALA A 180 -11.12 1.01 1.88
N SER A 181 -11.39 -0.18 1.35
CA SER A 181 -12.75 -0.62 0.98
C SER A 181 -12.99 -2.09 1.32
N SER A 182 -12.54 -2.51 2.50
CA SER A 182 -12.70 -3.89 2.95
C SER A 182 -14.16 -4.31 3.17
N GLU A 183 -15.09 -3.35 3.31
CA GLU A 183 -16.48 -3.64 3.71
C GLU A 183 -17.54 -3.37 2.63
N ASP A 184 -17.29 -2.49 1.65
CA ASP A 184 -18.22 -2.18 0.55
C ASP A 184 -17.58 -2.35 -0.84
N LEU A 185 -18.11 -3.32 -1.60
CA LEU A 185 -17.66 -3.64 -2.95
C LEU A 185 -17.82 -2.47 -3.94
N THR A 186 -18.81 -1.59 -3.73
CA THR A 186 -19.07 -0.44 -4.61
C THR A 186 -17.95 0.58 -4.48
N HIS A 187 -17.53 0.87 -3.25
CA HIS A 187 -16.43 1.78 -2.97
C HIS A 187 -15.09 1.18 -3.42
N ARG A 188 -14.91 -0.12 -3.24
CA ARG A 188 -13.71 -0.82 -3.73
C ARG A 188 -13.57 -0.71 -5.25
N ASP A 189 -14.64 -0.98 -5.99
CA ASP A 189 -14.59 -0.93 -7.44
C ASP A 189 -14.35 0.52 -7.94
N TYR A 190 -14.94 1.52 -7.28
CA TYR A 190 -14.66 2.93 -7.55
C TYR A 190 -13.18 3.29 -7.31
N HIS A 191 -12.61 2.86 -6.18
CA HIS A 191 -11.21 3.11 -5.84
C HIS A 191 -10.24 2.42 -6.81
N LEU A 192 -10.52 1.18 -7.20
CA LEU A 192 -9.74 0.48 -8.21
C LEU A 192 -9.78 1.18 -9.56
N ASP A 193 -10.95 1.69 -9.99
CA ASP A 193 -11.05 2.48 -11.22
C ASP A 193 -10.10 3.72 -11.17
N LEU A 194 -10.04 4.42 -10.03
CA LEU A 194 -9.13 5.55 -9.85
C LEU A 194 -7.64 5.15 -9.87
N ILE A 195 -7.29 4.03 -9.24
CA ILE A 195 -5.91 3.49 -9.25
C ILE A 195 -5.51 3.11 -10.67
N ILE A 196 -6.41 2.46 -11.41
CA ILE A 196 -6.21 2.08 -12.80
C ILE A 196 -5.97 3.32 -13.66
N ASP A 197 -6.83 4.33 -13.55
CA ASP A 197 -6.71 5.57 -14.32
C ASP A 197 -5.38 6.29 -14.03
N ALA A 198 -5.01 6.41 -12.75
CA ALA A 198 -3.75 7.01 -12.34
C ALA A 198 -2.53 6.21 -12.81
N SER A 199 -2.64 4.88 -12.94
CA SER A 199 -1.53 4.05 -13.39
C SER A 199 -1.08 4.35 -14.82
N PHE A 200 -1.94 4.92 -15.67
CA PHE A 200 -1.59 5.30 -17.04
C PHE A 200 -0.71 6.55 -17.11
N THR A 201 -0.72 7.39 -16.08
CA THR A 201 0.06 8.63 -16.02
C THR A 201 1.28 8.52 -15.10
N GLU A 202 1.38 7.47 -14.27
CA GLU A 202 2.55 7.24 -13.43
C GLU A 202 3.79 6.88 -14.27
N THR A 203 4.91 7.50 -13.91
CA THR A 203 6.19 7.39 -14.62
C THR A 203 7.30 6.80 -13.76
N GLU A 204 7.15 6.83 -12.43
CA GLU A 204 8.18 6.35 -11.51
C GLU A 204 8.23 4.81 -11.47
N PRO A 205 9.36 4.18 -11.83
CA PRO A 205 9.45 2.71 -11.95
C PRO A 205 9.00 1.94 -10.72
N ASN A 206 9.42 2.39 -9.53
CA ASN A 206 9.06 1.73 -8.28
C ASN A 206 7.56 1.85 -7.97
N VAL A 207 6.94 2.97 -8.32
CA VAL A 207 5.50 3.17 -8.13
C VAL A 207 4.72 2.32 -9.11
N ILE A 208 5.18 2.22 -10.36
CA ILE A 208 4.61 1.32 -11.37
C ILE A 208 4.68 -0.12 -10.85
N ALA A 209 5.84 -0.60 -10.38
CA ALA A 209 5.97 -1.96 -9.84
C ALA A 209 4.98 -2.25 -8.70
N ASP A 210 4.77 -1.29 -7.81
CA ASP A 210 3.78 -1.37 -6.74
C ASP A 210 2.34 -1.44 -7.28
N LEU A 211 2.00 -0.64 -8.29
CA LEU A 211 0.70 -0.71 -8.98
C LEU A 211 0.47 -2.06 -9.64
N LEU A 212 1.50 -2.64 -10.27
CA LEU A 212 1.39 -3.97 -10.89
C LEU A 212 1.13 -5.06 -9.86
N THR A 213 1.75 -4.93 -8.68
CA THR A 213 1.50 -5.81 -7.53
C THR A 213 0.03 -5.72 -7.11
N ILE A 214 -0.48 -4.49 -6.92
CA ILE A 214 -1.89 -4.25 -6.59
C ILE A 214 -2.81 -4.93 -7.62
N PHE A 215 -2.56 -4.74 -8.91
CA PHE A 215 -3.37 -5.35 -9.96
C PHE A 215 -3.34 -6.88 -9.96
N SER A 216 -2.21 -7.49 -9.61
CA SER A 216 -2.08 -8.94 -9.56
C SER A 216 -2.72 -9.60 -8.33
N GLU A 217 -2.92 -8.84 -7.25
CA GLU A 217 -3.42 -9.33 -5.97
C GLU A 217 -4.89 -8.97 -5.70
N THR A 218 -5.44 -8.02 -6.46
CA THR A 218 -6.81 -7.54 -6.27
C THR A 218 -7.79 -8.26 -7.19
N ARG A 219 -9.02 -8.45 -6.70
CA ARG A 219 -10.12 -8.99 -7.52
C ARG A 219 -10.68 -7.88 -8.41
N LEU A 220 -10.51 -8.03 -9.71
CA LEU A 220 -11.01 -7.11 -10.75
C LEU A 220 -12.37 -7.58 -11.27
N ASN A 221 -13.23 -6.64 -11.65
CA ASN A 221 -14.39 -6.93 -12.51
C ASN A 221 -13.99 -6.91 -14.00
N ASP A 222 -14.87 -7.36 -14.90
CA ASP A 222 -14.56 -7.52 -16.34
C ASP A 222 -14.01 -6.23 -16.99
N LYS A 223 -14.59 -5.07 -16.66
CA LYS A 223 -14.14 -3.76 -17.18
C LYS A 223 -12.75 -3.41 -16.67
N GLN A 224 -12.54 -3.57 -15.36
CA GLN A 224 -11.25 -3.31 -14.72
C GLN A 224 -10.17 -4.22 -15.26
N GLN A 225 -10.47 -5.51 -15.41
CA GLN A 225 -9.55 -6.48 -15.99
C GLN A 225 -9.12 -6.05 -17.38
N GLN A 226 -10.05 -5.68 -18.28
CA GLN A 226 -9.69 -5.21 -19.62
C GLN A 226 -8.78 -3.97 -19.60
N ASN A 227 -9.04 -3.01 -18.70
CA ASN A 227 -8.21 -1.82 -18.57
C ASN A 227 -6.81 -2.15 -18.04
N VAL A 228 -6.72 -3.02 -17.03
CA VAL A 228 -5.44 -3.48 -16.47
C VAL A 228 -4.67 -4.28 -17.51
N GLU A 229 -5.30 -5.19 -18.25
CA GLU A 229 -4.67 -5.95 -19.33
C GLU A 229 -4.10 -5.02 -20.40
N SER A 230 -4.86 -4.00 -20.81
CA SER A 230 -4.40 -2.97 -21.73
C SER A 230 -3.17 -2.23 -21.18
N ARG A 231 -3.20 -1.80 -19.91
CA ARG A 231 -2.06 -1.15 -19.26
C ARG A 231 -0.84 -2.07 -19.25
N LEU A 232 -0.99 -3.30 -18.79
CA LEU A 232 0.10 -4.26 -18.71
C LEU A 232 0.69 -4.57 -20.08
N ALA A 233 -0.14 -4.74 -21.11
CA ALA A 233 0.32 -4.95 -22.48
C ALA A 233 1.23 -3.80 -22.96
N THR A 234 0.94 -2.54 -22.60
CA THR A 234 1.84 -1.42 -22.93
C THR A 234 3.16 -1.47 -22.18
N LEU A 235 3.21 -2.08 -20.99
CA LEU A 235 4.40 -2.15 -20.14
C LEU A 235 5.30 -3.36 -20.47
N VAL A 236 4.80 -4.37 -21.18
CA VAL A 236 5.62 -5.51 -21.65
C VAL A 236 6.75 -5.06 -22.58
N ASP A 237 6.57 -3.94 -23.29
CA ASP A 237 7.59 -3.37 -24.20
C ASP A 237 8.36 -2.19 -23.56
N ASN A 238 8.26 -2.00 -22.24
CA ASN A 238 8.95 -0.90 -21.54
C ASN A 238 10.48 -1.01 -21.70
N GLN A 239 11.23 0.10 -21.66
CA GLN A 239 12.69 0.06 -21.75
C GLN A 239 13.35 -0.51 -20.48
N ASP A 240 12.70 -0.34 -19.33
CA ASP A 240 13.12 -0.91 -18.07
C ASP A 240 12.80 -2.41 -18.01
N SER A 241 13.82 -3.24 -17.82
CA SER A 241 13.67 -4.69 -17.77
C SER A 241 12.86 -5.18 -16.58
N GLU A 242 12.92 -4.48 -15.44
CA GLU A 242 12.19 -4.86 -14.24
C GLU A 242 10.69 -4.61 -14.44
N ILE A 243 10.32 -3.45 -15.02
CA ILE A 243 8.94 -3.14 -15.37
C ILE A 243 8.39 -4.17 -16.37
N ARG A 244 9.16 -4.52 -17.42
CA ARG A 244 8.74 -5.54 -18.40
C ARG A 244 8.45 -6.88 -17.73
N VAL A 245 9.35 -7.34 -16.86
CA VAL A 245 9.22 -8.62 -16.15
C VAL A 245 8.01 -8.62 -15.21
N ASN A 246 7.81 -7.54 -14.45
CA ASN A 246 6.68 -7.41 -13.55
C ASN A 246 5.35 -7.35 -14.32
N ALA A 247 5.32 -6.66 -15.46
CA ALA A 247 4.14 -6.61 -16.32
C ALA A 247 3.78 -7.97 -16.93
N LEU A 248 4.78 -8.71 -17.43
CA LEU A 248 4.59 -10.07 -17.92
C LEU A 248 4.10 -11.00 -16.81
N SER A 249 4.69 -10.92 -15.62
CA SER A 249 4.27 -11.72 -14.47
C SER A 249 2.83 -11.40 -14.05
N ALA A 250 2.43 -10.13 -14.04
CA ALA A 250 1.07 -9.74 -13.71
C ALA A 250 0.05 -10.21 -14.77
N LEU A 251 0.39 -10.12 -16.07
CA LEU A 251 -0.45 -10.63 -17.16
C LEU A 251 -0.73 -12.13 -17.02
N VAL A 252 0.29 -12.92 -16.67
CA VAL A 252 0.13 -14.36 -16.45
C VAL A 252 -0.92 -14.65 -15.37
N LYS A 253 -0.95 -13.83 -14.31
CA LYS A 253 -1.83 -14.05 -13.15
C LYS A 253 -3.27 -13.64 -13.39
N ILE A 254 -3.50 -12.56 -14.12
CA ILE A 254 -4.84 -11.96 -14.23
C ILE A 254 -5.56 -12.29 -15.53
N SER A 255 -4.83 -12.66 -16.60
CA SER A 255 -5.40 -12.81 -17.93
C SER A 255 -5.73 -14.24 -18.30
N ASN A 256 -6.60 -14.39 -19.30
CA ASN A 256 -6.77 -15.68 -19.96
C ASN A 256 -5.45 -16.10 -20.62
N ILE A 257 -4.95 -17.27 -20.24
CA ILE A 257 -3.69 -17.84 -20.72
C ILE A 257 -3.63 -17.97 -22.26
N GLU A 258 -4.76 -18.23 -22.92
CA GLU A 258 -4.82 -18.31 -24.39
C GLU A 258 -4.46 -16.97 -25.05
N THR A 259 -4.86 -15.86 -24.43
CA THR A 259 -4.58 -14.50 -24.91
C THR A 259 -3.11 -14.14 -24.73
N VAL A 260 -2.52 -14.49 -23.57
CA VAL A 260 -1.16 -14.07 -23.21
C VAL A 260 -0.07 -15.07 -23.61
N ALA A 261 -0.43 -16.31 -23.97
CA ALA A 261 0.52 -17.35 -24.37
C ALA A 261 1.49 -16.93 -25.49
N PRO A 262 1.07 -16.22 -26.56
CA PRO A 262 2.00 -15.77 -27.60
C PRO A 262 3.04 -14.77 -27.08
N ILE A 263 2.64 -13.89 -26.15
CA ILE A 263 3.51 -12.88 -25.55
C ILE A 263 4.58 -13.57 -24.69
N ILE A 264 4.15 -14.49 -23.82
CA ILE A 264 5.06 -15.25 -22.95
C ILE A 264 5.99 -16.13 -23.79
N SER A 265 5.46 -16.80 -24.81
CA SER A 265 6.25 -17.66 -25.69
C SER A 265 7.30 -16.87 -26.47
N GLY A 266 6.97 -15.64 -26.91
CA GLY A 266 7.92 -14.71 -27.50
C GLY A 266 9.02 -14.31 -26.52
N TYR A 267 8.67 -14.01 -25.28
CA TYR A 267 9.63 -13.69 -24.21
C TYR A 267 10.60 -14.86 -23.93
N LEU A 268 10.08 -16.08 -23.78
CA LEU A 268 10.88 -17.27 -23.49
C LEU A 268 11.81 -17.68 -24.64
N ASN A 269 11.40 -17.41 -25.89
CA ASN A 269 12.20 -17.70 -27.09
C ASN A 269 13.21 -16.63 -27.48
N ASN A 270 13.09 -15.42 -26.90
CA ASN A 270 13.95 -14.33 -27.28
C ASN A 270 15.39 -14.60 -26.85
N ARG A 271 16.26 -14.91 -27.82
CA ARG A 271 17.68 -15.23 -27.56
C ARG A 271 18.48 -14.10 -26.93
N GLU A 272 18.01 -12.87 -27.03
CA GLU A 272 18.63 -11.70 -26.40
C GLU A 272 18.18 -11.52 -24.94
N THR A 273 17.12 -12.23 -24.52
CA THR A 273 16.55 -12.12 -23.18
C THR A 273 16.68 -13.45 -22.44
N THR A 274 17.32 -13.45 -21.28
CA THR A 274 17.26 -14.62 -20.40
C THR A 274 15.88 -14.65 -19.74
N PRO A 275 15.14 -15.77 -19.78
CA PRO A 275 13.88 -15.92 -19.04
C PRO A 275 14.07 -15.55 -17.58
N SER A 276 13.19 -14.71 -17.05
CA SER A 276 13.21 -14.35 -15.63
C SER A 276 12.62 -15.47 -14.80
N LEU A 277 13.24 -15.76 -13.66
CA LEU A 277 12.68 -16.64 -12.65
C LEU A 277 11.25 -16.20 -12.28
N THR A 278 10.99 -14.91 -12.14
CA THR A 278 9.66 -14.35 -11.82
C THR A 278 8.59 -14.76 -12.84
N VAL A 279 8.90 -14.65 -14.14
CA VAL A 279 7.94 -14.99 -15.20
C VAL A 279 7.71 -16.50 -15.22
N ILE A 280 8.75 -17.31 -15.05
CA ILE A 280 8.62 -18.77 -14.97
C ILE A 280 7.81 -19.17 -13.74
N SER A 281 8.08 -18.61 -12.56
CA SER A 281 7.32 -18.88 -11.34
C SER A 281 5.85 -18.51 -11.47
N ALA A 282 5.53 -17.39 -12.14
CA ALA A 282 4.14 -17.00 -12.37
C ALA A 282 3.36 -18.06 -13.18
N LEU A 283 4.03 -18.81 -14.06
CA LEU A 283 3.40 -19.89 -14.81
C LEU A 283 2.95 -21.06 -13.94
N PHE A 284 3.45 -21.18 -12.70
CA PHE A 284 3.01 -22.20 -11.76
C PHE A 284 1.53 -22.05 -11.39
N GLU A 285 1.01 -20.81 -11.37
CA GLU A 285 -0.39 -20.50 -11.04
C GLU A 285 -1.35 -20.77 -12.21
N VAL A 286 -0.82 -21.09 -13.40
CA VAL A 286 -1.64 -21.41 -14.58
C VAL A 286 -2.18 -22.84 -14.47
N GLU A 287 -3.50 -22.99 -14.45
CA GLU A 287 -4.13 -24.31 -14.35
C GLU A 287 -4.04 -25.15 -15.64
N LYS A 288 -4.19 -24.50 -16.81
CA LYS A 288 -4.27 -25.18 -18.11
C LYS A 288 -3.37 -24.48 -19.13
N PRO A 289 -2.12 -24.93 -19.32
CA PRO A 289 -1.23 -24.32 -20.29
C PRO A 289 -1.71 -24.59 -21.72
N THR A 290 -1.38 -23.68 -22.64
CA THR A 290 -1.50 -23.97 -24.07
C THR A 290 -0.40 -24.95 -24.50
N ALA A 291 -0.64 -25.70 -25.57
CA ALA A 291 0.37 -26.62 -26.12
C ALA A 291 1.67 -25.89 -26.52
N GLU A 292 1.55 -24.65 -27.02
CA GLU A 292 2.69 -23.80 -27.34
C GLU A 292 3.51 -23.51 -26.09
N LEU A 293 2.88 -23.00 -25.04
CA LEU A 293 3.54 -22.62 -23.80
C LEU A 293 4.19 -23.84 -23.11
N LEU A 294 3.50 -24.99 -23.11
CA LEU A 294 4.04 -26.25 -22.62
C LEU A 294 5.37 -26.62 -23.32
N ASN A 295 5.43 -26.49 -24.64
CA ASN A 295 6.64 -26.76 -25.41
C ASN A 295 7.74 -25.73 -25.13
N GLN A 296 7.39 -24.46 -24.92
CA GLN A 296 8.38 -23.44 -24.55
C GLN A 296 8.99 -23.72 -23.19
N VAL A 297 8.18 -24.03 -22.17
CA VAL A 297 8.71 -24.36 -20.83
C VAL A 297 9.58 -25.61 -20.87
N ARG A 298 9.24 -26.63 -21.68
CA ARG A 298 10.13 -27.79 -21.92
C ARG A 298 11.48 -27.38 -22.51
N SER A 299 11.47 -26.49 -23.50
CA SER A 299 12.71 -25.99 -24.10
C SER A 299 13.59 -25.26 -23.08
N VAL A 300 12.99 -24.56 -22.10
CA VAL A 300 13.71 -23.92 -20.99
C VAL A 300 14.40 -24.97 -20.12
N VAL A 301 13.72 -26.07 -19.77
CA VAL A 301 14.31 -27.17 -18.98
C VAL A 301 15.49 -27.84 -19.70
N ASP A 302 15.33 -28.11 -21.00
CA ASP A 302 16.34 -28.84 -21.79
C ASP A 302 17.57 -27.99 -22.15
N ASN A 303 17.41 -26.65 -22.19
CA ASN A 303 18.48 -25.75 -22.60
C ASN A 303 19.46 -25.45 -21.45
N LYS A 304 20.63 -26.08 -21.51
CA LYS A 304 21.74 -25.90 -20.55
C LYS A 304 22.35 -24.49 -20.52
N SER A 305 21.98 -23.59 -21.43
CA SER A 305 22.42 -22.18 -21.36
C SER A 305 21.71 -21.38 -20.28
N PHE A 306 20.54 -21.84 -19.80
CA PHE A 306 19.84 -21.19 -18.70
C PHE A 306 20.41 -21.61 -17.35
N SER A 307 20.25 -20.75 -16.33
CA SER A 307 20.71 -21.05 -14.97
C SER A 307 19.99 -22.27 -14.40
N GLU A 308 20.62 -22.94 -13.43
CA GLU A 308 20.02 -24.08 -12.76
C GLU A 308 18.68 -23.72 -12.11
N ASP A 309 18.60 -22.59 -11.42
CA ASP A 309 17.39 -22.11 -10.75
C ASP A 309 16.21 -21.95 -11.74
N ILE A 310 16.45 -21.35 -12.91
CA ILE A 310 15.42 -21.19 -13.95
C ILE A 310 14.93 -22.55 -14.46
N ARG A 311 15.85 -23.50 -14.68
CA ARG A 311 15.50 -24.83 -15.18
C ARG A 311 14.74 -25.64 -14.15
N GLN A 312 15.12 -25.55 -12.87
CA GLN A 312 14.41 -26.22 -11.77
C GLN A 312 13.00 -25.67 -11.59
N GLU A 313 12.84 -24.35 -11.67
CA GLU A 313 11.52 -23.72 -11.60
C GLU A 313 10.65 -24.12 -12.79
N ALA A 314 11.20 -24.08 -14.02
CA ALA A 314 10.48 -24.55 -15.20
C ALA A 314 10.08 -26.03 -15.08
N GLN A 315 10.91 -26.86 -14.46
CA GLN A 315 10.57 -28.26 -14.18
C GLN A 315 9.47 -28.40 -13.12
N ALA A 316 9.42 -27.51 -12.12
CA ALA A 316 8.32 -27.45 -11.16
C ALA A 316 6.99 -27.09 -11.86
N VAL A 317 7.02 -26.08 -12.74
CA VAL A 317 5.86 -25.70 -13.57
C VAL A 317 5.36 -26.87 -14.42
N LEU A 318 6.25 -27.56 -15.13
CA LEU A 318 5.85 -28.72 -15.95
C LEU A 318 5.23 -29.83 -15.11
N ARG A 319 5.73 -30.09 -13.90
CA ARG A 319 5.16 -31.08 -12.99
C ARG A 319 3.76 -30.69 -12.50
N ASN A 320 3.50 -29.39 -12.33
CA ASN A 320 2.18 -28.90 -11.94
C ASN A 320 1.13 -29.06 -13.06
N TRP A 321 1.56 -29.05 -14.33
CA TRP A 321 0.67 -29.15 -15.49
C TRP A 321 0.37 -30.58 -15.96
N MET A 322 1.03 -31.60 -15.38
CA MET A 322 0.90 -33.02 -15.76
C MET A 322 0.04 -33.80 -14.76
#